data_AF-A0A518CFV0-F1
#
_entry.id   AF-A0A518CFV0-F1
#
_cell.length_a   1.000
_cell.length_b   1.000
_cell.length_c   1.000
_cell.angle_alpha   90.00
_cell.angle_beta   90.00
_cell.angle_gamma   90.00
#
_symmetry.space_group_name_H-M   'P 1'
#
loop_
_entity.id
_entity.type
_entity.pdbx_description
1 polymer ?
#
loop_
_entity_poly.entity_id
_entity_poly.type
_entity_poly.pdbx_seq_one_letter_code
_entity_poly.pdbx_strand_id
1 'polypeptide(L)'
;MNEPNPFDSPEAYTGKPEPKKWWHFTVVEWIVMVLIIFVLAALLMPAAKMAKTSGRRDWSANHLKEIGIALHNYHDLYGTLPPAVVTDAEGRPLYSWRVLLLPFLEQQALYDQFDLSQPWDSQTNRPLVEQMPYMFESPFLDPTENPGMTSYLAVVDPEGKRTLMLSQEGRAFDEVPCELGNVAMVVEQIDQAVIWTKPEDISPFELIERPPIDQNDHAYYAVLFGDASVTWMPEDDPQQLRACLLCKEFAKAGETSAYE
;
A
#
# COMPACT_ATOMS: atom_id res chain seq x y z
N MET A 1 19.99 -72.69 -23.25
CA MET A 1 20.89 -71.56 -23.01
C MET A 1 20.11 -70.59 -22.15
N ASN A 2 20.34 -70.59 -20.84
CA ASN A 2 19.70 -69.63 -19.94
C ASN A 2 20.68 -68.47 -19.80
N GLU A 3 20.33 -67.32 -20.37
CA GLU A 3 21.07 -66.09 -20.12
C GLU A 3 20.95 -65.74 -18.63
N PRO A 4 22.06 -65.36 -17.96
CA PRO A 4 22.02 -64.97 -16.56
C PRO A 4 21.15 -63.74 -16.36
N ASN A 5 20.34 -63.77 -15.29
CA ASN A 5 19.42 -62.71 -14.93
C ASN A 5 20.19 -61.41 -14.62
N PRO A 6 19.93 -60.30 -15.33
CA PRO A 6 20.67 -59.04 -15.14
C PRO A 6 20.40 -58.36 -13.79
N PHE A 7 19.48 -58.90 -12.99
CA PHE A 7 19.16 -58.44 -11.64
C PHE A 7 19.72 -59.32 -10.53
N ASP A 8 20.48 -60.37 -10.85
CA ASP A 8 21.22 -61.11 -9.82
C ASP A 8 22.34 -60.20 -9.29
N SER A 9 22.25 -59.86 -8.01
CA SER A 9 23.23 -59.02 -7.33
C SER A 9 24.62 -59.66 -7.44
N PRO A 10 25.67 -58.93 -7.87
CA PRO A 10 27.03 -59.45 -7.78
C PRO A 10 27.31 -59.86 -6.33
N GLU A 11 27.99 -61.00 -6.17
CA GLU A 11 28.32 -61.67 -4.92
C GLU A 11 28.45 -60.71 -3.73
N ALA A 12 27.74 -61.02 -2.64
CA ALA A 12 27.66 -60.22 -1.43
C ALA A 12 29.05 -59.69 -1.02
N TYR A 13 29.23 -58.37 -1.09
CA TYR A 13 30.42 -57.67 -0.66
C TYR A 13 30.74 -58.04 0.80
N THR A 14 31.72 -58.93 1.02
CA THR A 14 32.17 -59.35 2.37
C THR A 14 33.22 -58.41 2.97
N GLY A 15 33.39 -57.20 2.41
CA GLY A 15 34.29 -56.20 2.96
C GLY A 15 33.75 -55.68 4.28
N LYS A 16 34.44 -55.98 5.39
CA LYS A 16 34.19 -55.31 6.68
C LYS A 16 34.22 -53.79 6.43
N PRO A 17 33.19 -53.02 6.86
CA PRO A 17 33.20 -51.58 6.67
C PRO A 17 34.43 -51.00 7.36
N GLU A 18 35.26 -50.29 6.62
CA GLU A 18 36.35 -49.53 7.22
C GLU A 18 35.74 -48.51 8.19
N PRO A 19 36.28 -48.38 9.42
CA PRO A 19 35.74 -47.42 10.38
C PRO A 19 35.88 -46.02 9.79
N LYS A 20 34.74 -45.41 9.44
CA LYS A 20 34.67 -44.03 8.97
C LYS A 20 35.33 -43.16 10.03
N LYS A 21 36.40 -42.45 9.68
CA LYS A 21 37.13 -41.57 10.61
C LYS A 21 36.20 -40.42 11.01
N TRP A 22 35.51 -40.57 12.14
CA TRP A 22 34.66 -39.52 12.68
C TRP A 22 35.59 -38.40 13.14
N TRP A 23 35.39 -37.21 12.57
CA TRP A 23 36.16 -36.03 12.91
C TRP A 23 35.96 -35.75 14.39
N HIS A 24 37.04 -35.84 15.17
CA HIS A 24 37.02 -35.46 16.58
C HIS A 24 37.25 -33.95 16.64
N PHE A 25 36.15 -33.20 16.81
CA PHE A 25 36.22 -31.76 17.02
C PHE A 25 36.86 -31.47 18.38
N THR A 26 37.86 -30.60 18.38
CA THR A 26 38.52 -30.20 19.64
C THR A 26 37.70 -29.14 20.37
N VAL A 27 37.81 -29.08 21.70
CA VAL A 27 37.13 -28.05 22.52
C VAL A 27 37.48 -26.64 22.06
N VAL A 28 38.72 -26.44 21.59
CA VAL A 28 39.21 -25.16 21.07
C VAL A 28 38.44 -24.73 19.82
N GLU A 29 38.16 -25.68 18.92
CA GLU A 29 37.43 -25.42 17.68
C GLU A 29 35.99 -24.96 17.94
N TRP A 30 35.31 -25.59 18.91
CA TRP A 30 33.99 -25.16 19.38
C TRP A 30 34.01 -23.74 19.96
N ILE A 31 35.03 -23.41 20.76
CA ILE A 31 35.17 -22.07 21.34
C ILE A 31 35.32 -21.03 20.23
N VAL A 32 36.18 -21.27 19.24
CA VAL A 32 36.38 -20.36 18.11
C VAL A 32 35.09 -20.18 17.30
N MET A 33 34.37 -21.28 17.03
CA MET A 33 33.12 -21.23 16.26
C MET A 33 32.06 -20.39 16.98
N VAL A 34 31.89 -20.59 18.29
CA VAL A 34 30.95 -19.80 19.10
C VAL A 34 31.36 -18.33 19.16
N LEU A 35 32.64 -18.03 19.31
CA LEU A 35 33.15 -16.65 19.28
C LEU A 35 32.87 -15.95 17.95
N ILE A 36 33.07 -16.63 16.81
CA ILE A 36 32.75 -16.09 15.49
C ILE A 36 31.25 -15.79 15.40
N ILE A 37 30.38 -16.71 15.83
CA ILE A 37 28.92 -16.50 15.83
C ILE A 37 28.54 -15.27 16.66
N PHE A 38 29.12 -15.08 17.85
CA PHE A 38 28.85 -13.90 18.69
C PHE A 38 29.30 -12.59 18.04
N VAL A 39 30.49 -12.56 17.41
CA VAL A 39 30.97 -11.37 16.70
C VAL A 39 30.07 -11.04 15.51
N LEU A 40 29.69 -12.06 14.71
CA LEU A 40 28.77 -11.88 13.59
C LEU A 40 27.40 -11.38 14.07
N ALA A 41 26.84 -11.96 15.12
CA ALA A 41 25.55 -11.53 15.69
C ALA A 41 25.61 -10.08 16.22
N ALA A 42 26.71 -9.69 16.88
CA ALA A 42 26.92 -8.33 17.37
C ALA A 42 27.00 -7.30 16.23
N LEU A 43 27.61 -7.66 15.10
CA LEU A 43 27.67 -6.81 13.91
C LEU A 43 26.34 -6.71 13.16
N LEU A 44 25.52 -7.78 13.17
CA LEU A 44 24.23 -7.82 12.48
C LEU A 44 23.10 -7.11 13.25
N MET A 45 23.13 -7.08 14.59
CA MET A 45 22.09 -6.46 15.41
C MET A 45 21.81 -4.97 15.12
N PRO A 46 22.80 -4.07 14.99
CA PRO A 46 22.52 -2.66 14.66
C PRO A 46 21.99 -2.47 13.23
N ALA A 47 22.49 -3.25 12.27
CA ALA A 47 22.04 -3.21 10.87
C ALA A 47 20.61 -3.74 10.68
N ALA A 48 20.20 -4.72 11.48
CA ALA A 48 18.86 -5.31 11.41
C ALA A 48 17.74 -4.35 11.84
N LYS A 49 18.04 -3.25 12.57
CA LYS A 49 17.04 -2.24 12.94
C LYS A 49 16.81 -1.21 11.83
N MET A 50 17.87 -0.76 11.16
CA MET A 50 17.78 0.18 10.02
C MET A 50 17.15 -0.45 8.77
N ALA A 51 17.34 -1.76 8.55
CA ALA A 51 16.72 -2.47 7.43
C ALA A 51 15.18 -2.58 7.58
N LYS A 52 14.65 -2.63 8.80
CA LYS A 52 13.21 -2.78 9.05
C LYS A 52 12.42 -1.52 8.73
N THR A 53 12.97 -0.33 8.97
CA THR A 53 12.28 0.94 8.68
C THR A 53 12.29 1.27 7.19
N SER A 54 13.37 0.98 6.47
CA SER A 54 13.40 1.01 4.99
C SER A 54 12.36 0.05 4.40
N GLY A 55 12.27 -1.17 4.93
CA GLY A 55 11.32 -2.17 4.43
C GLY A 55 9.85 -1.74 4.55
N ARG A 56 9.46 -1.01 5.61
CA ARG A 56 8.09 -0.48 5.75
C ARG A 56 7.78 0.60 4.70
N ARG A 57 8.72 1.51 4.45
CA ARG A 57 8.55 2.54 3.41
C ARG A 57 8.48 1.91 2.01
N ASP A 58 9.36 0.96 1.71
CA ASP A 58 9.31 0.25 0.43
C ASP A 58 7.99 -0.51 0.26
N TRP A 59 7.50 -1.13 1.33
CA TRP A 59 6.23 -1.85 1.32
C TRP A 59 5.04 -0.91 1.05
N SER A 60 4.94 0.21 1.78
CA SER A 60 3.89 1.19 1.54
C SER A 60 3.95 1.80 0.14
N ALA A 61 5.15 2.14 -0.34
CA ALA A 61 5.32 2.66 -1.69
C ALA A 61 4.88 1.65 -2.76
N ASN A 62 5.08 0.35 -2.53
CA ASN A 62 4.59 -0.69 -3.43
C ASN A 62 3.07 -0.83 -3.39
N HIS A 63 2.44 -0.78 -2.21
CA HIS A 63 0.98 -0.75 -2.10
C HIS A 63 0.37 0.45 -2.83
N LEU A 64 0.94 1.65 -2.65
CA LEU A 64 0.48 2.83 -3.38
C LEU A 64 0.65 2.69 -4.89
N LYS A 65 1.72 2.06 -5.38
CA LYS A 65 1.88 1.76 -6.81
C LYS A 65 0.82 0.78 -7.31
N GLU A 66 0.51 -0.27 -6.55
CA GLU A 66 -0.55 -1.23 -6.88
C GLU A 66 -1.93 -0.54 -6.92
N ILE A 67 -2.22 0.32 -5.94
CA ILE A 67 -3.40 1.19 -5.94
C ILE A 67 -3.42 2.11 -7.17
N GLY A 68 -2.28 2.71 -7.52
CA GLY A 68 -2.13 3.55 -8.71
C GLY A 68 -2.44 2.79 -10.00
N ILE A 69 -1.92 1.57 -10.15
CA ILE A 69 -2.23 0.71 -11.29
C ILE A 69 -3.73 0.39 -11.33
N ALA A 70 -4.34 0.07 -10.19
CA ALA A 70 -5.78 -0.19 -10.12
C ALA A 70 -6.63 1.04 -10.50
N LEU A 71 -6.23 2.24 -10.07
CA LEU A 71 -6.87 3.51 -10.44
C LEU A 71 -6.76 3.78 -11.96
N HIS A 72 -5.59 3.53 -12.55
CA HIS A 72 -5.39 3.64 -14.01
C HIS A 72 -6.24 2.62 -14.77
N ASN A 73 -6.29 1.35 -14.31
CA ASN A 73 -7.14 0.34 -14.93
C ASN A 73 -8.64 0.68 -14.80
N TYR A 74 -9.06 1.28 -13.69
CA TYR A 74 -10.42 1.79 -13.53
C TYR A 74 -10.69 2.90 -14.54
N HIS A 75 -9.77 3.87 -14.66
CA HIS A 75 -9.86 4.96 -15.63
C HIS A 75 -9.93 4.44 -17.07
N ASP A 76 -9.11 3.46 -17.44
CA ASP A 76 -9.12 2.86 -18.78
C ASP A 76 -10.46 2.20 -19.12
N LEU A 77 -11.14 1.61 -18.14
CA LEU A 77 -12.44 0.97 -18.33
C LEU A 77 -13.60 1.97 -18.35
N TYR A 78 -13.59 2.95 -17.44
CA TYR A 78 -14.74 3.84 -17.19
C TYR A 78 -14.56 5.26 -17.75
N GLY A 79 -13.38 5.59 -18.30
CA GLY A 79 -13.03 6.90 -18.84
C GLY A 79 -12.80 7.99 -17.79
N THR A 80 -12.99 7.69 -16.52
CA THR A 80 -12.79 8.60 -15.39
C THR A 80 -12.25 7.81 -14.21
N LEU A 81 -11.59 8.49 -13.28
CA LEU A 81 -11.28 7.91 -11.97
C LEU A 81 -12.53 7.72 -11.11
N PRO A 82 -12.49 6.84 -10.11
CA PRO A 82 -13.64 6.63 -9.25
C PRO A 82 -13.94 7.88 -8.43
N PRO A 83 -15.23 8.18 -8.17
CA PRO A 83 -15.59 9.16 -7.15
C PRO A 83 -15.10 8.67 -5.78
N ALA A 84 -14.61 9.57 -4.93
CA ALA A 84 -14.14 9.24 -3.59
C ALA A 84 -15.26 8.62 -2.72
N VAL A 85 -16.49 9.09 -2.92
CA VAL A 85 -17.71 8.56 -2.31
C VAL A 85 -18.74 8.21 -3.37
N VAL A 86 -19.26 6.99 -3.30
CA VAL A 86 -20.48 6.62 -4.02
C VAL A 86 -21.67 6.99 -3.16
N THR A 87 -22.66 7.67 -3.73
CA THR A 87 -23.90 8.07 -3.06
C THR A 87 -25.12 7.43 -3.73
N ASP A 88 -26.24 7.36 -3.00
CA ASP A 88 -27.53 7.03 -3.61
C ASP A 88 -28.19 8.24 -4.29
N ALA A 89 -29.40 8.03 -4.82
CA ALA A 89 -30.16 9.08 -5.51
C ALA A 89 -30.52 10.27 -4.62
N GLU A 90 -30.54 10.09 -3.29
CA GLU A 90 -30.79 11.14 -2.30
C GLU A 90 -29.48 11.80 -1.82
N GLY A 91 -28.33 11.40 -2.36
CA GLY A 91 -27.02 11.93 -1.99
C GLY A 91 -26.47 11.38 -0.68
N ARG A 92 -27.06 10.30 -0.14
CA ARG A 92 -26.55 9.66 1.07
C ARG A 92 -25.31 8.84 0.73
N PRO A 93 -24.23 8.92 1.53
CA PRO A 93 -23.00 8.18 1.27
C PRO A 93 -23.22 6.68 1.44
N LEU A 94 -22.86 5.91 0.43
CA LEU A 94 -22.92 4.45 0.43
C LEU A 94 -21.56 3.86 0.80
N TYR A 95 -20.52 4.05 0.00
CA TYR A 95 -19.22 3.43 0.22
C TYR A 95 -18.07 4.16 -0.50
N SER A 96 -16.84 3.82 -0.12
CA SER A 96 -15.60 4.41 -0.64
C SER A 96 -15.23 3.96 -2.05
N TRP A 97 -14.49 4.80 -2.78
CA TRP A 97 -13.74 4.45 -3.99
C TRP A 97 -12.94 3.15 -3.88
N ARG A 98 -12.45 2.80 -2.68
CA ARG A 98 -11.69 1.57 -2.42
C ARG A 98 -12.49 0.30 -2.76
N VAL A 99 -13.81 0.32 -2.56
CA VAL A 99 -14.71 -0.79 -2.93
C VAL A 99 -14.79 -0.94 -4.46
N LEU A 100 -14.81 0.17 -5.20
CA LEU A 100 -14.83 0.17 -6.67
C LEU A 100 -13.53 -0.40 -7.28
N LEU A 101 -12.43 -0.35 -6.55
CA LEU A 101 -11.15 -0.89 -7.00
C LEU A 101 -10.99 -2.40 -6.81
N LEU A 102 -11.85 -3.06 -6.04
CA LEU A 102 -11.70 -4.49 -5.74
C LEU A 102 -11.53 -5.37 -6.99
N PRO A 103 -12.30 -5.22 -8.09
CA PRO A 103 -12.09 -6.00 -9.31
C PRO A 103 -10.70 -5.83 -9.94
N PHE A 104 -10.11 -4.64 -9.78
CA PHE A 104 -8.79 -4.27 -10.32
C PHE A 104 -7.63 -4.68 -9.40
N LEU A 105 -7.95 -5.16 -8.19
CA LEU A 105 -7.01 -5.68 -7.19
C LEU A 105 -7.13 -7.21 -7.05
N GLU A 106 -7.70 -7.88 -8.05
CA GLU A 106 -7.98 -9.32 -8.04
C GLU A 106 -8.94 -9.78 -6.92
N GLN A 107 -9.77 -8.86 -6.40
CA GLN A 107 -10.74 -9.11 -5.31
C GLN A 107 -12.19 -9.21 -5.83
N GLN A 108 -12.40 -9.77 -7.02
CA GLN A 108 -13.74 -9.92 -7.61
C GLN A 108 -14.71 -10.65 -6.68
N ALA A 109 -14.25 -11.72 -6.00
CA ALA A 109 -15.09 -12.49 -5.09
C ALA A 109 -15.56 -11.68 -3.87
N LEU A 110 -14.77 -10.71 -3.40
CA LEU A 110 -15.17 -9.81 -2.32
C LEU A 110 -16.12 -8.73 -2.84
N TYR A 111 -15.86 -8.21 -4.04
CA TYR A 111 -16.74 -7.25 -4.71
C TYR A 111 -18.15 -7.83 -4.90
N ASP A 112 -18.26 -9.07 -5.36
CA ASP A 112 -19.54 -9.75 -5.59
C ASP A 112 -20.33 -10.01 -4.28
N GLN A 113 -19.66 -10.02 -3.13
CA GLN A 113 -20.30 -10.13 -1.82
C GLN A 113 -20.83 -8.79 -1.30
N PHE A 114 -20.30 -7.67 -1.77
CA PHE A 114 -20.65 -6.34 -1.29
C PHE A 114 -21.97 -5.88 -1.92
N ASP A 115 -22.96 -5.54 -1.09
CA ASP A 115 -24.22 -4.99 -1.56
C ASP A 115 -24.05 -3.50 -1.87
N LEU A 116 -23.86 -3.19 -3.16
CA LEU A 116 -23.66 -1.82 -3.67
C LEU A 116 -24.91 -0.93 -3.54
N SER A 117 -26.07 -1.49 -3.15
CA SER A 117 -27.27 -0.70 -2.88
C SER A 117 -27.36 -0.21 -1.42
N GLN A 118 -26.43 -0.66 -0.57
CA GLN A 118 -26.45 -0.41 0.87
C GLN A 118 -25.21 0.36 1.33
N PRO A 119 -25.33 1.15 2.42
CA PRO A 119 -24.18 1.74 3.07
C PRO A 119 -23.13 0.71 3.53
N TRP A 120 -21.88 1.17 3.61
CA TRP A 120 -20.71 0.41 4.03
C TRP A 120 -20.85 -0.18 5.45
N ASP A 121 -21.60 0.48 6.32
CA ASP A 121 -21.87 0.09 7.71
C ASP A 121 -23.21 -0.65 7.89
N SER A 122 -23.89 -0.97 6.80
CA SER A 122 -25.12 -1.77 6.83
C SER A 122 -24.89 -3.14 7.45
N GLN A 123 -25.96 -3.80 7.92
CA GLN A 123 -25.86 -5.14 8.49
C GLN A 123 -25.25 -6.16 7.50
N THR A 124 -25.49 -5.98 6.20
CA THR A 124 -24.97 -6.83 5.12
C THR A 124 -23.49 -6.57 4.86
N ASN A 125 -23.06 -5.30 4.77
CA ASN A 125 -21.70 -4.96 4.34
C ASN A 125 -20.69 -4.90 5.50
N ARG A 126 -21.14 -4.59 6.73
CA ARG A 126 -20.26 -4.44 7.90
C ARG A 126 -19.33 -5.64 8.15
N PRO A 127 -19.75 -6.91 8.01
CA PRO A 127 -18.84 -8.05 8.18
C PRO A 127 -17.71 -8.11 7.15
N LEU A 128 -17.86 -7.48 5.97
CA LEU A 128 -16.85 -7.50 4.92
C LEU A 128 -15.63 -6.63 5.25
N VAL A 129 -15.72 -5.77 6.27
CA VAL A 129 -14.60 -4.95 6.75
C VAL A 129 -13.41 -5.82 7.16
N GLU A 130 -13.66 -7.00 7.73
CA GLU A 130 -12.62 -7.96 8.15
C GLU A 130 -11.88 -8.61 6.98
N GLN A 131 -12.44 -8.54 5.76
CA GLN A 131 -11.84 -9.09 4.54
C GLN A 131 -11.07 -8.02 3.76
N MET A 132 -10.49 -7.03 4.45
CA MET A 132 -9.73 -5.96 3.82
C MET A 132 -8.61 -6.52 2.92
N PRO A 133 -8.53 -6.10 1.65
CA PRO A 133 -7.43 -6.46 0.77
C PRO A 133 -6.06 -6.03 1.35
N TYR A 134 -5.04 -6.87 1.19
CA TYR A 134 -3.68 -6.60 1.66
C TYR A 134 -3.10 -5.29 1.12
N MET A 135 -3.48 -4.89 -0.10
CA MET A 135 -3.05 -3.62 -0.72
C MET A 135 -3.49 -2.38 0.05
N PHE A 136 -4.53 -2.49 0.90
CA PHE A 136 -4.97 -1.41 1.77
C PHE A 136 -4.37 -1.49 3.19
N GLU A 137 -3.59 -2.54 3.49
CA GLU A 137 -2.89 -2.68 4.76
C GLU A 137 -1.68 -1.74 4.80
N SER A 138 -1.59 -0.91 5.84
CA SER A 138 -0.42 -0.08 6.06
C SER A 138 0.62 -0.81 6.89
N PRO A 139 1.91 -0.81 6.49
CA PRO A 139 2.99 -1.41 7.25
C PRO A 139 3.27 -0.72 8.59
N PHE A 140 2.61 0.41 8.84
CA PHE A 140 2.74 1.22 10.06
C PHE A 140 1.56 1.05 11.03
N LEU A 141 0.48 0.39 10.61
CA LEU A 141 -0.67 0.08 11.45
C LEU A 141 -0.61 -1.38 11.89
N ASP A 142 -0.83 -1.64 13.18
CA ASP A 142 -1.01 -3.02 13.66
C ASP A 142 -2.44 -3.48 13.32
N PRO A 143 -2.63 -4.49 12.45
CA PRO A 143 -3.95 -4.95 12.03
C PRO A 143 -4.74 -5.64 13.16
N THR A 144 -4.07 -6.09 14.22
CA THR A 144 -4.75 -6.68 15.39
C THR A 144 -5.38 -5.61 16.28
N GLU A 145 -4.78 -4.43 16.35
CA GLU A 145 -5.32 -3.28 17.07
C GLU A 145 -6.29 -2.46 16.20
N ASN A 146 -6.06 -2.45 14.88
CA ASN A 146 -6.80 -1.64 13.91
C ASN A 146 -7.39 -2.51 12.77
N PRO A 147 -8.28 -3.47 13.08
CA PRO A 147 -8.81 -4.39 12.08
C PRO A 147 -9.63 -3.66 11.01
N GLY A 148 -9.32 -3.92 9.74
CA GLY A 148 -10.02 -3.32 8.59
C GLY A 148 -9.79 -1.82 8.41
N MET A 149 -8.76 -1.27 9.07
CA MET A 149 -8.39 0.13 8.98
C MET A 149 -7.27 0.33 7.96
N THR A 150 -7.37 1.38 7.15
CA THR A 150 -6.37 1.78 6.16
C THR A 150 -5.98 3.24 6.39
N SER A 151 -4.72 3.56 6.11
CA SER A 151 -4.19 4.93 6.08
C SER A 151 -4.06 5.49 4.67
N TYR A 152 -4.41 4.73 3.62
CA TYR A 152 -4.32 5.21 2.25
C TYR A 152 -5.56 6.03 1.90
N LEU A 153 -5.47 7.36 1.97
CA LEU A 153 -6.57 8.32 1.81
C LEU A 153 -6.49 9.04 0.47
N ALA A 154 -7.62 9.12 -0.25
CA ALA A 154 -7.69 9.98 -1.43
C ALA A 154 -7.57 11.46 -1.01
N VAL A 155 -6.94 12.26 -1.85
CA VAL A 155 -6.82 13.71 -1.64
C VAL A 155 -7.98 14.39 -2.35
N VAL A 156 -8.94 14.90 -1.58
CA VAL A 156 -10.21 15.42 -2.12
C VAL A 156 -10.42 16.86 -1.66
N ASP A 157 -10.47 17.79 -2.62
CA ASP A 157 -10.88 19.17 -2.37
C ASP A 157 -12.39 19.21 -2.10
N PRO A 158 -12.85 19.68 -0.93
CA PRO A 158 -14.29 19.77 -0.61
C PRO A 158 -15.08 20.62 -1.62
N GLU A 159 -14.41 21.55 -2.30
CA GLU A 159 -15.02 22.39 -3.34
C GLU A 159 -15.03 21.72 -4.73
N GLY A 160 -14.41 20.54 -4.87
CA GLY A 160 -14.43 19.70 -6.09
C GLY A 160 -13.62 20.22 -7.28
N LYS A 161 -12.73 21.21 -7.09
CA LYS A 161 -12.14 21.93 -8.24
C LYS A 161 -10.63 21.76 -8.41
N ARG A 162 -9.86 21.47 -7.37
CA ARG A 162 -8.38 21.56 -7.44
C ARG A 162 -7.62 20.24 -7.33
N THR A 163 -8.30 19.15 -7.02
CA THR A 163 -7.71 17.82 -6.85
C THR A 163 -8.02 16.90 -8.01
N LEU A 164 -7.27 15.82 -8.13
CA LEU A 164 -7.50 14.82 -9.17
C LEU A 164 -8.67 13.90 -8.79
N MET A 165 -8.73 13.46 -7.53
CA MET A 165 -9.88 12.75 -6.98
C MET A 165 -10.98 13.75 -6.58
N LEU A 166 -12.22 13.45 -6.97
CA LEU A 166 -13.40 14.25 -6.66
C LEU A 166 -14.32 13.49 -5.71
N SER A 167 -15.19 14.21 -5.01
CA SER A 167 -16.05 13.62 -3.98
C SER A 167 -17.10 12.68 -4.59
N GLN A 168 -18.10 13.21 -5.30
CA GLN A 168 -19.28 12.45 -5.75
C GLN A 168 -19.31 12.12 -7.24
N GLU A 169 -18.28 12.51 -7.99
CA GLU A 169 -18.16 12.28 -9.43
C GLU A 169 -16.75 11.81 -9.78
N GLY A 170 -16.61 11.20 -10.96
CA GLY A 170 -15.30 10.85 -11.50
C GLY A 170 -14.68 12.02 -12.24
N ARG A 171 -13.35 12.02 -12.36
CA ARG A 171 -12.57 12.97 -13.18
C ARG A 171 -11.72 12.21 -14.16
N ALA A 172 -11.73 12.61 -15.43
CA ALA A 172 -10.84 12.03 -16.43
C ALA A 172 -9.45 12.68 -16.34
N PHE A 173 -8.40 11.95 -16.73
CA PHE A 173 -7.04 12.48 -16.68
C PHE A 173 -6.82 13.65 -17.65
N ASP A 174 -7.55 13.69 -18.77
CA ASP A 174 -7.49 14.75 -19.78
C ASP A 174 -8.17 16.07 -19.34
N GLU A 175 -9.06 16.01 -18.34
CA GLU A 175 -9.67 17.18 -17.72
C GLU A 175 -8.72 17.91 -16.76
N VAL A 176 -7.58 17.29 -16.43
CA VAL A 176 -6.60 17.83 -15.49
C VAL A 176 -5.60 18.73 -16.26
N PRO A 177 -5.58 20.05 -15.99
CA PRO A 177 -4.75 20.99 -16.76
C PRO A 177 -3.26 20.99 -16.36
N CYS A 178 -2.92 20.38 -15.23
CA CYS A 178 -1.54 20.19 -14.78
C CYS A 178 -0.98 18.83 -15.20
N GLU A 179 0.34 18.72 -15.17
CA GLU A 179 1.02 17.44 -15.36
C GLU A 179 0.65 16.44 -14.25
N LEU A 180 0.26 15.22 -14.64
CA LEU A 180 -0.22 14.18 -13.71
C LEU A 180 0.81 13.81 -12.64
N GLY A 181 2.12 13.89 -12.95
CA GLY A 181 3.20 13.66 -12.00
C GLY A 181 3.38 14.75 -10.92
N ASN A 182 2.60 15.84 -11.00
CA ASN A 182 2.65 16.96 -10.06
C ASN A 182 1.35 17.16 -9.26
N VAL A 183 0.39 16.25 -9.37
CA VAL A 183 -0.88 16.31 -8.63
C VAL A 183 -1.19 14.98 -7.95
N ALA A 184 -1.43 15.03 -6.64
CA ALA A 184 -1.68 13.86 -5.82
C ALA A 184 -3.07 13.25 -6.08
N MET A 185 -3.13 11.92 -6.01
CA MET A 185 -4.37 11.15 -5.96
C MET A 185 -4.63 10.61 -4.56
N VAL A 186 -3.64 9.93 -3.98
CA VAL A 186 -3.74 9.21 -2.71
C VAL A 186 -2.51 9.53 -1.86
N VAL A 187 -2.70 9.64 -0.55
CA VAL A 187 -1.62 9.78 0.42
C VAL A 187 -1.73 8.68 1.47
N GLU A 188 -0.60 8.27 2.03
CA GLU A 188 -0.60 7.49 3.26
C GLU A 188 -0.59 8.43 4.47
N GLN A 189 -1.67 8.43 5.25
CA GLN A 189 -1.79 9.21 6.48
C GLN A 189 -2.07 8.31 7.69
N ILE A 190 -1.00 7.96 8.42
CA ILE A 190 -1.02 6.91 9.45
C ILE A 190 -1.85 7.33 10.67
N ASP A 191 -1.87 8.62 11.00
CA ASP A 191 -2.62 9.14 12.15
C ASP A 191 -4.13 9.24 11.93
N GLN A 192 -4.60 9.07 10.68
CA GLN A 192 -6.01 9.17 10.31
C GLN A 192 -6.43 7.89 9.61
N ALA A 193 -6.19 6.76 10.27
CA ALA A 193 -6.68 5.49 9.78
C ALA A 193 -8.21 5.46 9.78
N VAL A 194 -8.81 4.96 8.69
CA VAL A 194 -10.25 4.83 8.52
C VAL A 194 -10.61 3.42 8.12
N ILE A 195 -11.86 3.00 8.37
CA ILE A 195 -12.36 1.73 7.84
C ILE A 195 -12.31 1.78 6.31
N TRP A 196 -11.72 0.79 5.65
CA TRP A 196 -11.45 0.86 4.21
C TRP A 196 -12.70 0.98 3.33
N THR A 197 -13.87 0.52 3.80
CA THR A 197 -15.15 0.65 3.08
C THR A 197 -15.83 1.99 3.31
N LYS A 198 -15.46 2.72 4.37
CA LYS A 198 -16.03 4.01 4.75
C LYS A 198 -15.56 5.08 3.78
N PRO A 199 -16.47 5.88 3.17
CA PRO A 199 -16.12 6.97 2.26
C PRO A 199 -15.61 8.20 3.03
N GLU A 200 -14.51 8.02 3.74
CA GLU A 200 -13.78 9.07 4.43
C GLU A 200 -12.38 9.15 3.85
N ASP A 201 -11.98 10.37 3.50
CA ASP A 201 -10.76 10.72 2.80
C ASP A 201 -10.29 12.09 3.32
N ILE A 202 -9.20 12.62 2.78
CA ILE A 202 -8.52 13.78 3.39
C ILE A 202 -8.54 15.01 2.49
N SER A 203 -8.78 16.16 3.10
CA SER A 203 -8.67 17.45 2.42
C SER A 203 -7.21 17.88 2.28
N PRO A 204 -6.79 18.44 1.13
CA PRO A 204 -5.48 19.07 0.99
C PRO A 204 -5.18 20.10 2.10
N PHE A 205 -6.20 20.84 2.53
CA PHE A 205 -6.04 21.90 3.53
C PHE A 205 -5.79 21.34 4.93
N GLU A 206 -6.45 20.22 5.26
CA GLU A 206 -6.24 19.52 6.53
C GLU A 206 -4.81 18.94 6.63
N LEU A 207 -4.25 18.46 5.51
CA LEU A 207 -2.87 18.02 5.44
C LEU A 207 -1.87 19.17 5.65
N ILE A 208 -2.08 20.30 4.98
CA ILE A 208 -1.17 21.45 5.01
C ILE A 208 -1.16 22.16 6.37
N GLU A 209 -2.32 22.23 7.03
CA GLU A 209 -2.46 22.94 8.31
C GLU A 209 -2.05 22.10 9.52
N ARG A 210 -1.74 20.82 9.32
CA ARG A 210 -1.40 19.91 10.41
C ARG A 210 -0.04 20.29 11.01
N PRO A 211 0.07 20.38 12.35
CA PRO A 211 1.36 20.64 12.99
C PRO A 211 2.31 19.46 12.73
N PRO A 212 3.60 19.71 12.43
CA PRO A 212 4.57 18.63 12.27
C PRO A 212 4.71 17.86 13.58
N ILE A 213 4.68 16.53 13.49
CA ILE A 213 4.83 15.66 14.67
C ILE A 213 6.30 15.66 15.06
N ASP A 214 6.60 15.99 16.31
CA ASP A 214 7.98 16.04 16.81
C ASP A 214 8.59 14.63 16.79
N GLN A 215 9.70 14.51 16.05
CA GLN A 215 10.68 13.41 16.03
C GLN A 215 10.12 11.98 16.12
N ASN A 216 9.73 11.42 14.98
CA ASN A 216 9.80 9.97 14.72
C ASN A 216 10.00 9.70 13.21
N ASP A 217 10.27 8.43 12.84
CA ASP A 217 10.39 7.94 11.45
C ASP A 217 9.18 8.23 10.54
N HIS A 218 8.13 8.87 11.09
CA HIS A 218 6.85 9.25 10.47
C HIS A 218 6.81 10.68 9.92
N ALA A 219 7.92 11.43 9.94
CA ALA A 219 7.98 12.80 9.41
C ALA A 219 7.81 12.93 7.88
N TYR A 220 7.34 11.87 7.21
CA TYR A 220 7.09 11.82 5.79
C TYR A 220 5.78 11.09 5.51
N TYR A 221 4.99 11.62 4.57
CA TYR A 221 3.88 10.89 3.96
C TYR A 221 4.29 10.44 2.56
N ALA A 222 3.87 9.23 2.20
CA ALA A 222 3.97 8.74 0.84
C ALA A 222 2.82 9.32 0.01
N VAL A 223 3.15 9.94 -1.12
CA VAL A 223 2.18 10.54 -2.06
C VAL A 223 2.20 9.74 -3.35
N LEU A 224 1.03 9.26 -3.75
CA LEU A 224 0.77 8.72 -5.07
C LEU A 224 0.27 9.84 -5.99
N PHE A 225 0.98 10.05 -7.09
CA PHE A 225 0.63 11.04 -8.11
C PHE A 225 -0.25 10.46 -9.23
N GLY A 226 -0.85 11.34 -10.03
CA GLY A 226 -1.69 11.00 -11.17
C GLY A 226 -1.00 10.10 -12.21
N ASP A 227 0.32 10.15 -12.34
CA ASP A 227 1.11 9.30 -13.24
C ASP A 227 1.49 7.93 -12.63
N ALA A 228 0.90 7.59 -11.47
CA ALA A 228 1.19 6.41 -10.65
C ALA A 228 2.61 6.37 -10.05
N SER A 229 3.37 7.48 -10.10
CA SER A 229 4.61 7.59 -9.35
C SER A 229 4.34 7.81 -7.86
N VAL A 230 5.27 7.34 -7.01
CA VAL A 230 5.18 7.51 -5.55
C VAL A 230 6.40 8.26 -5.04
N THR A 231 6.17 9.32 -4.29
CA THR A 231 7.22 10.13 -3.67
C THR A 231 6.99 10.28 -2.18
N TRP A 232 8.07 10.17 -1.41
CA TRP A 232 8.08 10.49 0.02
C TRP A 232 8.30 11.99 0.20
N MET A 233 7.38 12.64 0.89
CA MET A 233 7.44 14.09 1.10
C MET A 233 7.57 14.42 2.58
N PRO A 234 8.43 15.39 2.93
CA PRO A 234 8.61 15.77 4.30
C PRO A 234 7.42 16.58 4.83
N GLU A 235 6.99 16.28 6.06
CA GLU A 235 5.89 16.99 6.73
C GLU A 235 6.20 18.44 7.10
N ASP A 236 7.47 18.82 7.19
CA ASP A 236 7.92 20.15 7.58
C ASP A 236 8.04 21.16 6.42
N ASP A 237 7.69 20.76 5.18
CA ASP A 237 7.64 21.65 4.01
C ASP A 237 6.20 21.84 3.48
N PRO A 238 5.39 22.71 4.12
CA PRO A 238 4.00 22.94 3.72
C PRO A 238 3.89 23.61 2.34
N GLN A 239 4.94 24.29 1.85
CA GLN A 239 4.92 24.90 0.52
C GLN A 239 5.06 23.86 -0.57
N GLN A 240 5.99 22.91 -0.38
CA GLN A 240 6.14 21.77 -1.26
C GLN A 240 4.85 20.96 -1.26
N LEU A 241 4.34 20.57 -0.08
CA LEU A 241 3.11 19.80 0.08
C LEU A 241 1.91 20.43 -0.65
N ARG A 242 1.72 21.73 -0.48
CA ARG A 242 0.65 22.46 -1.19
C ARG A 242 0.79 22.39 -2.70
N ALA A 243 2.02 22.42 -3.23
CA ALA A 243 2.26 22.45 -4.65
C ALA A 243 1.94 21.12 -5.36
N CYS A 244 1.98 20.01 -4.63
CA CYS A 244 1.72 18.67 -5.17
C CYS A 244 0.34 18.12 -4.79
N LEU A 245 -0.31 18.57 -3.71
CA LEU A 245 -1.71 18.16 -3.42
C LEU A 245 -2.71 18.88 -4.33
N LEU A 246 -2.39 20.09 -4.78
CA LEU A 246 -3.29 20.96 -5.51
C LEU A 246 -2.72 21.29 -6.88
N CYS A 247 -3.55 21.10 -7.89
CA CYS A 247 -3.27 21.54 -9.25
C CYS A 247 -3.53 23.05 -9.35
N LYS A 248 -2.45 23.83 -9.50
CA LYS A 248 -2.50 25.32 -9.43
C LYS A 248 -3.22 25.95 -10.62
N GLU A 249 -3.26 25.23 -11.74
CA GLU A 249 -3.83 25.64 -13.00
C GLU A 249 -5.37 25.73 -12.94
N PHE A 250 -6.02 24.92 -12.08
CA PHE A 250 -7.46 25.05 -11.84
C PHE A 250 -7.85 26.40 -11.24
N ALA A 251 -7.00 26.99 -10.38
CA ALA A 251 -7.27 28.31 -9.81
C ALA A 251 -7.21 29.43 -10.88
N LYS A 252 -6.33 29.29 -11.87
CA LYS A 252 -6.17 30.27 -12.96
C LYS A 252 -7.31 30.21 -13.98
N ALA A 253 -7.87 29.02 -14.22
CA ALA A 253 -9.00 28.85 -15.13
C ALA A 253 -10.30 29.50 -14.62
N GLY A 254 -10.46 29.64 -13.29
CA GLY A 254 -11.63 30.28 -12.69
C GLY A 254 -11.62 31.82 -12.70
N GLU A 255 -10.46 32.46 -12.88
CA GLU A 255 -10.33 33.93 -12.85
C GLU A 255 -10.54 34.61 -14.22
N THR A 256 -10.68 33.84 -15.31
CA THR A 256 -10.87 34.39 -16.67
C THR A 256 -12.34 34.57 -17.07
N SER A 257 -13.31 34.25 -16.21
CA SER A 257 -14.76 34.40 -16.50
C SER A 257 -15.43 35.61 -15.83
N ALA A 258 -14.66 36.55 -15.26
CA ALA A 258 -15.22 37.73 -14.59
C ALA A 258 -15.13 39.04 -15.41
N TYR A 259 -14.48 39.04 -16.58
CA TYR A 259 -14.43 40.20 -17.48
C TYR A 259 -14.29 39.75 -18.95
N GLU A 260 -15.42 39.44 -19.58
CA GLU A 260 -15.68 39.68 -21.02
C GLU A 260 -17.19 39.72 -21.27
#